data_AF-A0A963D2B7-F1
#
_entry.id   AF-A0A963D2B7-F1
#
_cell.length_a   1.000
_cell.length_b   1.000
_cell.length_c   1.000
_cell.angle_alpha   90.00
_cell.angle_beta   90.00
_cell.angle_gamma   90.00
#
_symmetry.space_group_name_H-M   'P 1'
#
loop_
_entity.id
_entity.type
_entity.pdbx_description
1 polymer ?
#
loop_
_entity_poly.entity_id
_entity_poly.type
_entity_poly.pdbx_seq_one_letter_code
_entity_poly.pdbx_strand_id
1 'polypeptide(L)'
;MEDDDPIRATLLAVKETARRGPISDEELLKIEKRMRIRFGGGVRYIAKQGPREERHRLICADLDAGMSVREVAKRHDVTETTVRRAKRDQSG
;
A
#
# COMPACT_ATOMS: atom_id res chain seq x y z
N MET A 1 13.61 14.73 -4.50
CA MET A 1 12.17 15.01 -4.36
C MET A 1 11.55 13.78 -3.71
N GLU A 2 11.82 13.59 -2.41
CA GLU A 2 11.45 12.39 -1.65
C GLU A 2 10.33 12.66 -0.63
N ASP A 3 9.85 13.92 -0.57
CA ASP A 3 8.98 14.46 0.47
C ASP A 3 7.47 14.43 0.14
N ASP A 4 7.07 13.82 -0.97
CA ASP A 4 5.69 13.84 -1.48
C ASP A 4 4.92 12.51 -1.32
N ASP A 5 5.37 11.58 -0.47
CA ASP A 5 4.58 10.39 -0.15
C ASP A 5 3.63 10.63 1.05
N PRO A 6 2.29 10.77 0.81
CA PRO A 6 1.32 11.04 1.87
C PRO A 6 1.20 9.90 2.89
N ILE A 7 1.42 8.65 2.47
CA ILE A 7 1.37 7.49 3.39
C ILE A 7 2.56 7.54 4.32
N ARG A 8 3.77 7.73 3.78
CA ARG A 8 5.00 7.80 4.59
C ARG A 8 4.92 8.95 5.60
N ALA A 9 4.49 10.13 5.15
CA ALA A 9 4.31 11.30 6.00
C ALA A 9 3.29 11.05 7.13
N THR A 10 2.17 10.39 6.82
CA THR A 10 1.15 10.03 7.81
C THR A 10 1.70 9.05 8.86
N LEU A 11 2.39 7.99 8.42
CA LEU A 11 2.97 6.99 9.32
C LEU A 11 4.06 7.57 10.23
N LEU A 12 4.88 8.48 9.72
CA LEU A 12 5.89 9.16 10.53
C LEU A 12 5.24 10.03 11.61
N ALA A 13 4.19 10.78 11.27
CA ALA A 13 3.46 11.58 12.23
C ALA A 13 2.83 10.73 13.34
N VAL A 14 2.26 9.57 13.00
CA VAL A 14 1.75 8.61 14.00
C VAL A 14 2.89 8.10 14.88
N LYS A 15 4.01 7.68 14.30
CA LYS A 15 5.16 7.17 15.06
C LYS A 15 5.74 8.21 16.03
N GLU A 16 5.84 9.46 15.60
CA GLU A 16 6.35 10.55 16.44
C GLU A 16 5.43 10.85 17.61
N THR A 17 4.11 10.81 17.42
CA THR A 17 3.16 10.96 18.51
C THR A 17 3.23 9.77 19.47
N ALA A 18 3.30 8.53 18.96
CA ALA A 18 3.39 7.32 19.77
C ALA A 18 4.64 7.27 20.66
N ARG A 19 5.74 7.91 20.23
CA ARG A 19 6.96 8.03 21.05
C ARG A 19 6.75 8.82 22.34
N ARG A 20 5.70 9.63 22.42
CA ARG A 20 5.36 10.46 23.60
C ARG A 20 4.45 9.72 24.58
N GLY A 21 3.88 8.58 24.19
CA GLY A 21 2.94 7.81 24.98
C GLY A 21 1.83 7.19 24.13
N PRO A 22 0.85 6.51 24.75
CA PRO A 22 -0.32 6.00 24.06
C PRO A 22 -1.03 7.11 23.29
N ILE A 23 -1.37 6.83 22.04
CA ILE A 23 -2.08 7.79 21.18
C ILE A 23 -3.58 7.68 21.45
N SER A 24 -4.24 8.82 21.66
CA SER A 24 -5.69 8.92 21.71
C SER A 24 -6.34 9.02 20.32
N ASP A 25 -7.60 8.63 20.20
CA ASP A 25 -8.37 8.78 18.96
C ASP A 25 -8.42 10.23 18.47
N GLU A 26 -8.42 11.20 19.39
CA GLU A 26 -8.42 12.62 19.04
C GLU A 26 -7.10 13.05 18.38
N GLU A 27 -5.98 12.50 18.82
CA GLU A 27 -4.67 12.75 18.20
C GLU A 27 -4.57 12.11 16.83
N LEU A 28 -5.12 10.91 16.64
CA LEU A 28 -5.22 10.28 15.33
C LEU A 28 -6.04 11.13 14.35
N LEU A 29 -7.18 11.67 14.82
CA LEU A 29 -8.02 12.57 14.02
C LEU A 29 -7.28 13.88 13.64
N LYS A 30 -6.48 14.44 14.55
CA LYS A 30 -5.65 15.62 14.26
C LYS A 30 -4.60 15.31 13.20
N ILE A 31 -3.98 14.12 13.25
CA ILE A 31 -3.04 13.67 12.24
C ILE A 31 -3.75 13.52 10.89
N GLU A 32 -4.88 12.84 10.81
CA GLU A 32 -5.66 12.65 9.58
C GLU A 32 -6.04 13.99 8.94
N LYS A 33 -6.64 14.91 9.71
CA LYS A 33 -7.06 16.23 9.21
C LYS A 33 -5.89 17.02 8.62
N ARG A 34 -4.75 17.01 9.31
CA ARG A 34 -3.54 17.70 8.85
C ARG A 34 -3.01 17.09 7.55
N MET A 35 -3.02 15.76 7.41
CA MET A 35 -2.57 15.10 6.19
C MET A 35 -3.54 15.36 5.02
N ARG A 36 -4.85 15.39 5.30
CA ARG A 36 -5.87 15.78 4.31
C ARG A 36 -5.66 17.20 3.78
N ILE A 37 -5.40 18.16 4.67
CA ILE A 37 -5.10 19.56 4.28
C ILE A 37 -3.80 19.63 3.47
N ARG A 38 -2.74 18.94 3.92
CA ARG A 38 -1.42 18.99 3.29
C ARG A 38 -1.38 18.37 1.90
N PHE A 39 -2.06 17.24 1.70
CA PHE A 39 -1.97 16.44 0.46
C PHE A 39 -3.25 16.46 -0.37
N GLY A 40 -4.21 17.34 -0.06
CA GLY A 40 -5.44 17.53 -0.85
C GLY A 40 -6.42 16.34 -0.81
N GLY A 41 -6.26 15.42 0.15
CA GLY A 41 -7.19 14.28 0.31
C GLY A 41 -7.15 13.25 -0.83
N GLY A 42 -6.03 13.13 -1.55
CA GLY A 42 -5.88 12.15 -2.62
C GLY A 42 -6.12 10.71 -2.16
N VAL A 43 -6.78 9.91 -3.00
CA VAL A 43 -6.97 8.48 -2.77
C VAL A 43 -5.75 7.73 -3.32
N ARG A 44 -5.00 7.06 -2.44
CA ARG A 44 -3.94 6.14 -2.87
C ARG A 44 -4.43 4.71 -2.74
N TYR A 45 -4.28 3.92 -3.80
CA TYR A 45 -4.49 2.48 -3.70
C TYR A 45 -3.39 1.90 -2.81
N ILE A 46 -3.78 1.39 -1.64
CA ILE A 46 -2.89 0.60 -0.78
C ILE A 46 -3.15 -0.84 -1.14
N ALA A 47 -2.23 -1.44 -1.89
CA ALA A 47 -2.27 -2.87 -2.13
C ALA A 47 -2.32 -3.58 -0.77
N LYS A 48 -3.31 -4.46 -0.59
CA LYS A 48 -3.52 -5.17 0.67
C LYS A 48 -2.24 -5.95 0.99
N GLN A 49 -1.52 -5.57 2.04
CA GLN A 49 -0.43 -6.37 2.63
C GLN A 49 -1.07 -7.57 3.35
N GLY A 50 -1.62 -8.50 2.58
CA GLY A 50 -2.21 -9.75 3.06
C GLY A 50 -1.19 -10.88 3.07
N PRO A 51 -1.57 -12.07 3.57
CA PRO A 51 -0.78 -13.29 3.43
C PRO A 51 -0.32 -13.46 1.99
N ARG A 52 0.93 -13.95 1.80
CA ARG A 52 1.55 -14.12 0.49
C ARG A 52 0.63 -14.85 -0.49
N GLU A 53 -0.06 -15.88 0.00
CA GLU A 53 -1.01 -16.71 -0.76
C GLU A 53 -2.16 -15.88 -1.34
N GLU A 54 -2.80 -15.04 -0.53
CA GLU A 54 -3.91 -14.21 -0.97
C GLU A 54 -3.45 -13.16 -1.99
N ARG A 55 -2.27 -12.56 -1.77
CA ARG A 55 -1.66 -11.64 -2.76
C ARG A 55 -1.36 -12.35 -4.08
N HIS A 56 -0.81 -13.56 -4.02
CA HIS A 56 -0.51 -14.34 -5.23
C HIS A 56 -1.79 -14.72 -5.97
N ARG A 57 -2.86 -15.12 -5.26
CA ARG A 57 -4.17 -15.39 -5.85
C ARG A 57 -4.73 -14.19 -6.62
N LEU A 58 -4.67 -12.99 -6.03
CA LEU A 58 -5.14 -11.77 -6.69
C LEU A 58 -4.30 -11.40 -7.91
N ILE A 59 -2.98 -11.53 -7.81
CA ILE A 59 -2.06 -11.33 -8.95
C ILE A 59 -2.38 -12.29 -10.09
N CYS A 60 -2.60 -13.58 -9.78
CA CYS A 60 -2.94 -14.59 -10.78
C CYS A 60 -4.31 -14.32 -11.42
N ALA A 61 -5.32 -13.92 -10.64
CA ALA A 61 -6.64 -13.57 -11.17
C ALA A 61 -6.58 -12.41 -12.18
N ASP A 62 -5.78 -11.38 -11.92
CA ASP A 62 -5.60 -10.27 -12.86
C ASP A 62 -4.83 -10.70 -14.12
N LEU A 63 -3.86 -11.62 -14.01
CA LEU A 63 -3.19 -12.22 -15.17
C LEU A 63 -4.15 -13.08 -16.00
N ASP A 64 -5.00 -13.88 -15.35
CA ASP A 64 -6.00 -14.74 -16.00
C ASP A 64 -7.09 -13.90 -16.69
N ALA A 65 -7.35 -12.69 -16.20
CA ALA A 65 -8.19 -11.69 -16.85
C ALA A 65 -7.53 -11.01 -18.07
N GLY A 66 -6.29 -11.39 -18.42
CA GLY A 66 -5.57 -10.92 -19.60
C GLY A 66 -4.75 -9.65 -19.39
N MET A 67 -4.58 -9.16 -18.15
CA MET A 67 -3.69 -8.03 -17.89
C MET A 67 -2.23 -8.41 -18.11
N SER A 68 -1.43 -7.47 -18.61
CA SER A 68 0.02 -7.69 -18.75
C SER A 68 0.71 -7.71 -17.39
N VAL A 69 1.85 -8.41 -17.31
CA VAL A 69 2.69 -8.47 -16.10
C VAL A 69 3.03 -7.08 -15.57
N ARG A 70 3.26 -6.11 -16.46
CA ARG A 70 3.60 -4.73 -16.10
C ARG A 70 2.42 -3.99 -15.47
N GLU A 71 1.22 -4.17 -16.02
CA GLU A 71 -0.01 -3.57 -15.48
C GLU A 71 -0.34 -4.15 -14.10
N VAL A 72 -0.24 -5.47 -13.95
CA VAL A 72 -0.44 -6.16 -12.68
C VAL A 72 0.59 -5.71 -11.63
N ALA A 73 1.87 -5.60 -12.01
CA ALA A 73 2.92 -5.09 -11.13
C ALA A 73 2.61 -3.67 -10.60
N LYS A 74 2.18 -2.77 -11.49
CA LYS A 74 1.77 -1.41 -11.12
C LYS A 74 0.51 -1.42 -10.24
N ARG A 75 -0.49 -2.24 -10.58
CA ARG A 75 -1.76 -2.33 -9.85
C ARG A 75 -1.56 -2.84 -8.42
N HIS A 76 -0.68 -3.81 -8.22
CA HIS A 76 -0.41 -4.41 -6.92
C HIS A 76 0.77 -3.78 -6.16
N ASP A 77 1.40 -2.75 -6.72
CA ASP A 77 2.60 -2.11 -6.16
C ASP A 77 3.71 -3.11 -5.82
N VAL A 78 4.00 -4.00 -6.78
CA VAL A 78 5.05 -5.02 -6.67
C VAL A 78 5.97 -5.00 -7.88
N THR A 79 7.13 -5.63 -7.77
CA THR A 79 8.02 -5.83 -8.93
C THR A 79 7.41 -6.84 -9.90
N GLU A 80 7.74 -6.73 -11.19
CA GLU A 80 7.37 -7.75 -12.18
C GLU A 80 7.93 -9.13 -11.81
N THR A 81 9.08 -9.20 -11.12
CA THR A 81 9.65 -10.43 -10.59
C THR A 81 8.71 -11.11 -9.59
N THR A 82 8.04 -10.33 -8.72
CA THR A 82 7.03 -10.83 -7.80
C THR A 82 5.82 -11.41 -8.55
N VAL A 83 5.39 -10.76 -9.63
CA VAL A 83 4.29 -11.24 -10.49
C VAL A 83 4.65 -12.57 -11.16
N ARG A 84 5.85 -12.67 -11.75
CA ARG A 84 6.35 -13.92 -12.36
C ARG A 84 6.47 -15.05 -11.34
N ARG A 85 6.88 -14.74 -10.11
CA ARG A 85 6.95 -15.70 -9.01
C ARG A 85 5.56 -16.22 -8.62
N ALA A 86 4.56 -15.34 -8.53
CA ALA A 86 3.19 -15.74 -8.24
C ALA A 86 2.64 -16.73 -9.28
N LYS A 87 2.86 -16.45 -10.57
CA LYS A 87 2.47 -17.36 -11.67
C LYS A 87 3.14 -18.73 -11.58
N ARG A 88 4.43 -18.78 -11.24
CA ARG A 88 5.17 -20.04 -11.07
C ARG A 88 4.63 -20.85 -9.88
N ASP A 89 4.39 -20.18 -8.76
CA ASP A 89 3.89 -20.82 -7.53
C ASP A 89 2.44 -21.35 -7.69
N GLN A 90 1.68 -20.94 -8.71
CA GLN A 90 0.36 -21.47 -9.04
C GLN A 90 0.43 -22.75 -9.89
N SER A 91 1.53 -22.98 -10.60
CA SER A 91 1.69 -24.06 -11.58
C SER A 91 2.42 -25.29 -11.03
N GLY A 92 2.87 -25.26 -9.78
CA GLY A 92 3.55 -26.36 -9.09
C GLY A 92 2.81 -26.75 -7.83
#